data_AF-A0A9E4EYJ5-F1
#
_entry.id   AF-A0A9E4EYJ5-F1
#
_cell.length_a   1.000
_cell.length_b   1.000
_cell.length_c   1.000
_cell.angle_alpha   90.00
_cell.angle_beta   90.00
_cell.angle_gamma   90.00
#
_symmetry.space_group_name_H-M   'P 1'
#
loop_
_entity.id
_entity.type
_entity.pdbx_description
1 polymer ?
#
loop_
_entity_poly.entity_id
_entity_poly.type
_entity_poly.pdbx_seq_one_letter_code
_entity_poly.pdbx_strand_id
1 'polypeptide(L)'
;SLFQFVLSERLSLFRRVLTPTVAGTVIMLIAVTVMPIVFGLLKDVPKGSPPLAAPLSAVVAVVFVVGIALKATGALRLWAPVIGVVAGSIVGGWFGIYDTARVAEASWIGLPHGAWPGLDLNFGPVFWTLLPGFVFVTLIGAIETVGDGAAIQRVSWRRPRAVDFRAVQGAVAADGVGNLLSGLLATVPNTTYSTSVSVTELTGVGARSVGIAAGLM
;
A
#
# COMPACT_ATOMS: atom_id res chain seq x y z
N SER A 1 -2.24 15.14 -4.17
CA SER A 1 -3.21 15.79 -5.08
C SER A 1 -3.59 17.17 -4.56
N LEU A 2 -4.09 18.09 -5.41
CA LEU A 2 -4.53 19.44 -4.99
C LEU A 2 -5.60 19.39 -3.87
N PHE A 3 -6.48 18.40 -3.92
CA PHE A 3 -7.50 18.18 -2.90
C PHE A 3 -6.90 17.82 -1.52
N GLN A 4 -5.84 16.99 -1.48
CA GLN A 4 -5.12 16.67 -0.23
C GLN A 4 -4.47 17.90 0.42
N PHE A 5 -3.99 18.87 -0.37
CA PHE A 5 -3.46 20.13 0.18
C PHE A 5 -4.55 20.95 0.86
N VAL A 6 -5.69 21.12 0.17
CA VAL A 6 -6.87 21.79 0.74
C VAL A 6 -7.34 21.09 2.02
N LEU A 7 -7.29 19.76 2.02
CA LEU A 7 -7.68 18.94 3.17
C LEU A 7 -6.66 19.03 4.32
N SER A 8 -5.36 19.12 4.03
CA SER A 8 -4.29 19.30 5.02
C SER A 8 -4.38 20.67 5.73
N GLU A 9 -4.64 21.74 4.97
CA GLU A 9 -4.86 23.08 5.54
C GLU A 9 -6.11 23.13 6.44
N ARG A 10 -7.15 22.38 6.06
CA ARG A 10 -8.42 22.30 6.81
C ARG A 10 -8.49 21.09 7.74
N LEU A 11 -7.38 20.40 8.00
CA LEU A 11 -7.36 19.17 8.80
C LEU A 11 -7.91 19.39 10.22
N SER A 12 -7.75 20.61 10.74
CA SER A 12 -8.28 21.04 12.04
C SER A 12 -9.81 20.95 12.14
N LEU A 13 -10.54 21.13 11.03
CA LEU A 13 -12.00 21.00 10.97
C LEU A 13 -12.46 19.53 10.95
N PHE A 14 -11.68 18.66 10.30
CA PHE A 14 -12.01 17.24 10.16
C PHE A 14 -11.61 16.39 11.38
N ARG A 15 -10.94 16.97 12.39
CA ARG A 15 -10.53 16.30 13.64
C ARG A 15 -11.66 15.59 14.38
N ARG A 16 -12.91 16.07 14.25
CA ARG A 16 -14.09 15.42 14.87
C ARG A 16 -14.52 14.14 14.15
N VAL A 17 -14.21 14.01 12.86
CA VAL A 17 -14.62 12.87 12.03
C VAL A 17 -13.48 11.85 11.91
N LEU A 18 -12.23 12.32 11.85
CA LEU A 18 -11.04 11.47 11.70
C LEU A 18 -10.58 10.87 13.03
N THR A 19 -11.43 10.01 13.60
CA THR A 19 -11.10 9.25 14.81
C THR A 19 -10.37 7.94 14.45
N PRO A 20 -9.58 7.35 15.37
CA PRO A 20 -8.95 6.04 15.15
C PRO A 20 -9.95 4.95 14.75
N THR A 21 -11.18 5.03 15.28
CA THR A 21 -12.27 4.12 14.92
C THR A 21 -12.64 4.24 13.44
N VAL A 22 -12.81 5.47 12.94
CA VAL A 22 -13.15 5.70 11.52
C VAL A 22 -12.02 5.25 10.61
N ALA A 23 -10.77 5.59 10.94
CA ALA A 23 -9.60 5.12 10.18
C ALA A 23 -9.54 3.58 10.12
N GLY A 24 -9.71 2.91 11.26
CA GLY A 24 -9.75 1.44 11.32
C GLY A 24 -10.88 0.83 10.49
N THR A 25 -12.09 1.40 10.54
CA THR A 25 -13.21 0.93 9.72
C THR A 25 -12.94 1.10 8.23
N VAL A 26 -12.38 2.24 7.81
CA VAL A 26 -12.04 2.50 6.41
C VAL A 26 -11.00 1.49 5.91
N ILE A 27 -9.94 1.25 6.68
CA ILE A 27 -8.90 0.25 6.33
C ILE A 27 -9.51 -1.15 6.18
N MET A 28 -10.41 -1.56 7.08
CA MET A 28 -11.11 -2.85 6.96
C MET A 28 -12.01 -2.91 5.72
N LEU A 29 -12.72 -1.84 5.39
CA LEU A 29 -13.57 -1.79 4.20
C LEU A 29 -12.74 -1.90 2.92
N ILE A 30 -11.57 -1.27 2.84
CA ILE A 30 -10.65 -1.42 1.70
C ILE A 30 -10.32 -2.90 1.49
N ALA A 31 -9.92 -3.61 2.55
CA ALA A 31 -9.60 -5.04 2.46
C ALA A 31 -10.79 -5.88 1.97
N VAL A 32 -12.00 -5.61 2.49
CA VAL A 32 -13.23 -6.31 2.05
C VAL A 32 -13.54 -6.02 0.58
N THR A 33 -13.35 -4.79 0.11
CA THR A 33 -13.63 -4.41 -1.29
C THR A 33 -12.65 -5.04 -2.28
N VAL A 34 -11.43 -5.36 -1.85
CA VAL A 34 -10.41 -6.03 -2.67
C VAL A 34 -10.62 -7.55 -2.72
N MET A 35 -11.30 -8.13 -1.74
CA MET A 35 -11.51 -9.58 -1.62
C MET A 35 -12.10 -10.24 -2.88
N PRO A 36 -13.11 -9.68 -3.58
CA PRO A 36 -13.62 -10.25 -4.82
C PRO A 36 -12.57 -10.30 -5.94
N ILE A 37 -11.69 -9.30 -6.01
CA ILE A 37 -10.61 -9.23 -7.01
C ILE A 37 -9.62 -10.36 -6.76
N VAL A 38 -9.23 -10.58 -5.49
CA VAL A 38 -8.35 -11.69 -5.10
C VAL A 38 -8.96 -13.05 -5.46
N PHE A 39 -10.24 -13.27 -5.17
CA PHE A 39 -10.91 -14.52 -5.59
C PHE A 39 -11.03 -14.67 -7.10
N GLY A 40 -11.09 -13.57 -7.85
CA GLY A 40 -10.98 -13.58 -9.30
C GLY A 40 -9.62 -14.10 -9.77
N LEU A 41 -8.53 -13.60 -9.17
CA LEU A 41 -7.16 -14.02 -9.48
C LEU A 41 -6.91 -15.50 -9.20
N LEU A 42 -7.57 -16.08 -8.18
CA LEU A 42 -7.46 -17.53 -7.92
C LEU A 42 -8.06 -18.40 -9.03
N LYS A 43 -8.92 -17.83 -9.88
CA LYS A 43 -9.53 -18.53 -11.02
C LYS A 43 -8.80 -18.25 -12.33
N ASP A 44 -7.92 -17.25 -12.34
CA ASP A 44 -7.16 -16.83 -13.51
C ASP A 44 -5.91 -17.71 -13.64
N VAL A 45 -6.07 -18.86 -14.28
CA VAL A 45 -5.01 -19.85 -14.48
C VAL A 45 -4.80 -20.06 -15.98
N PRO A 46 -3.54 -20.17 -16.48
CA PRO A 46 -3.26 -20.48 -17.87
C PRO A 46 -4.05 -21.69 -18.39
N LYS A 47 -4.50 -21.60 -19.65
CA LYS A 47 -5.24 -22.68 -20.32
C LYS A 47 -4.37 -23.95 -20.38
N GLY A 48 -4.84 -25.03 -19.77
CA GLY A 48 -4.14 -26.32 -19.72
C GLY A 48 -3.52 -26.66 -18.36
N SER A 49 -3.47 -25.72 -17.42
CA SER A 49 -3.01 -25.98 -16.05
C SER A 49 -4.16 -26.47 -15.16
N PRO A 50 -3.88 -27.22 -14.08
CA PRO A 50 -4.90 -27.67 -13.14
C PRO A 50 -5.68 -26.49 -12.54
N PRO A 51 -7.02 -26.56 -12.43
CA PRO A 51 -7.83 -25.49 -11.81
C PRO A 51 -7.45 -25.19 -10.35
N LEU A 52 -6.82 -26.15 -9.68
CA LEU A 52 -6.35 -26.02 -8.29
C LEU A 52 -4.95 -25.39 -8.18
N ALA A 53 -4.25 -25.11 -9.29
CA ALA A 53 -2.89 -24.59 -9.26
C ALA A 53 -2.80 -23.24 -8.52
N ALA A 54 -3.59 -22.24 -8.91
CA ALA A 54 -3.60 -20.94 -8.25
C ALA A 54 -4.17 -20.98 -6.81
N PRO A 55 -5.31 -21.66 -6.54
CA PRO A 55 -5.81 -21.82 -5.17
C PRO A 55 -4.81 -22.50 -4.23
N LEU A 56 -4.12 -23.56 -4.68
CA LEU A 56 -3.17 -24.28 -3.83
C LEU A 56 -1.92 -23.43 -3.55
N SER A 57 -1.42 -22.72 -4.57
CA SER A 57 -0.30 -21.79 -4.42
C SER A 57 -0.63 -20.69 -3.40
N ALA A 58 -1.84 -20.13 -3.46
CA ALA A 58 -2.31 -19.11 -2.54
C ALA A 58 -2.51 -19.65 -1.11
N VAL A 59 -3.11 -20.83 -0.96
CA VAL A 59 -3.27 -21.48 0.35
C VAL A 59 -1.92 -21.74 0.99
N VAL A 60 -0.94 -22.25 0.24
CA VAL A 60 0.42 -22.47 0.75
C VAL A 60 1.04 -21.14 1.18
N ALA A 61 0.93 -20.09 0.37
CA ALA A 61 1.41 -18.77 0.76
C ALA A 61 0.79 -18.31 2.09
N VAL A 62 -0.54 -18.35 2.21
CA VAL A 62 -1.26 -17.93 3.41
C VAL A 62 -0.87 -18.78 4.63
N VAL A 63 -0.75 -20.10 4.49
CA VAL A 63 -0.35 -21.00 5.58
C VAL A 63 1.04 -20.65 6.08
N PHE A 64 2.00 -20.37 5.19
CA PHE A 64 3.33 -19.93 5.58
C PHE A 64 3.32 -18.55 6.24
N VAL A 65 2.60 -17.57 5.68
CA VAL A 65 2.47 -16.23 6.29
C VAL A 65 1.89 -16.36 7.71
N VAL A 66 0.77 -17.04 7.86
CA VAL A 66 0.07 -17.19 9.15
C VAL A 66 0.90 -18.02 10.11
N GLY A 67 1.49 -19.13 9.66
CA GLY A 67 2.34 -19.98 10.49
C GLY A 67 3.53 -19.22 11.07
N ILE A 68 4.23 -18.46 10.23
CA ILE A 68 5.36 -17.63 10.67
C ILE A 68 4.85 -16.48 11.56
N ALA A 69 3.77 -15.80 11.17
CA ALA A 69 3.24 -14.68 11.95
C ALA A 69 2.76 -15.07 13.36
N LEU A 70 2.28 -16.30 13.54
CA LEU A 70 1.80 -16.82 14.83
C LEU A 70 2.89 -17.51 15.67
N LYS A 71 3.90 -18.14 15.04
CA LYS A 71 4.92 -18.94 15.74
C LYS A 71 6.27 -18.26 15.87
N ALA A 72 6.62 -17.34 14.98
CA ALA A 72 7.89 -16.66 15.00
C ALA A 72 7.88 -15.41 15.89
N THR A 73 9.05 -15.04 16.39
CA THR A 73 9.26 -13.83 17.19
C THR A 73 10.27 -12.90 16.50
N GLY A 74 10.18 -11.61 16.81
CA GLY A 74 11.13 -10.60 16.33
C GLY A 74 11.13 -10.45 14.81
N ALA A 75 12.33 -10.36 14.22
CA ALA A 75 12.54 -10.05 12.81
C ALA A 75 11.90 -11.07 11.85
N LEU A 76 11.82 -12.36 12.23
CA LEU A 76 11.27 -13.39 11.35
C LEU A 76 9.77 -13.16 11.06
N ARG A 77 9.04 -12.49 11.96
CA ARG A 77 7.64 -12.09 11.74
C ARG A 77 7.50 -11.02 10.65
N LEU A 78 8.51 -10.17 10.46
CA LEU A 78 8.53 -9.15 9.40
C LEU A 78 8.73 -9.78 8.02
N TRP A 79 9.47 -10.89 7.95
CA TRP A 79 9.73 -11.63 6.71
C TRP A 79 8.58 -12.58 6.32
N ALA A 80 7.56 -12.74 7.17
CA ALA A 80 6.46 -13.68 6.94
C ALA A 80 5.78 -13.50 5.57
N PRO A 81 5.40 -12.28 5.12
CA PRO A 81 4.79 -12.08 3.79
C PRO A 81 5.73 -12.49 2.65
N VAL A 82 7.02 -12.16 2.74
CA VAL A 82 8.02 -12.47 1.71
C VAL A 82 8.21 -13.99 1.61
N ILE A 83 8.38 -14.67 2.74
CA ILE A 83 8.56 -16.13 2.79
C ILE A 83 7.30 -16.83 2.28
N GLY A 84 6.12 -16.34 2.64
CA GLY A 84 4.85 -16.85 2.14
C GLY A 84 4.72 -16.74 0.62
N VAL A 85 5.05 -15.58 0.06
CA VAL A 85 5.06 -15.39 -1.40
C VAL A 85 6.04 -16.35 -2.07
N VAL A 86 7.28 -16.49 -1.56
CA VAL A 86 8.26 -17.43 -2.11
C VAL A 86 7.76 -18.87 -2.04
N ALA A 87 7.20 -19.31 -0.92
CA ALA A 87 6.67 -20.67 -0.75
C ALA A 87 5.49 -20.95 -1.70
N GLY A 88 4.54 -20.01 -1.80
CA GLY A 88 3.43 -20.11 -2.75
C GLY A 88 3.92 -20.09 -4.20
N SER A 89 4.95 -19.30 -4.49
CA SER A 89 5.54 -19.23 -5.81
C SER A 89 6.24 -20.52 -6.23
N ILE A 90 6.95 -21.19 -5.33
CA ILE A 90 7.55 -22.50 -5.62
C ILE A 90 6.47 -23.51 -6.04
N VAL A 91 5.35 -23.53 -5.32
CA VAL A 91 4.21 -24.39 -5.65
C VAL A 91 3.60 -24.02 -7.01
N GLY A 92 3.44 -22.73 -7.30
CA GLY A 92 3.02 -22.26 -8.62
C GLY A 92 3.97 -22.72 -9.73
N GLY A 93 5.28 -22.66 -9.48
CA GLY A 93 6.30 -23.16 -10.39
C GLY A 93 6.15 -24.65 -10.70
N TRP A 94 5.85 -25.48 -9.70
CA TRP A 94 5.58 -26.91 -9.90
C TRP A 94 4.33 -27.20 -10.74
N PHE A 95 3.33 -26.32 -10.69
CA PHE A 95 2.16 -26.43 -11.57
C PHE A 95 2.38 -25.88 -12.98
N GLY A 96 3.56 -25.33 -13.29
CA GLY A 96 3.89 -24.82 -14.61
C GLY A 96 3.03 -23.62 -15.03
N ILE A 97 2.47 -22.87 -14.07
CA ILE A 97 1.63 -21.69 -14.36
C ILE A 97 2.44 -20.42 -14.68
N TYR A 98 3.78 -20.53 -14.74
CA TYR A 98 4.67 -19.41 -15.02
C TYR A 98 5.19 -19.42 -16.45
N ASP A 99 5.12 -18.23 -17.06
CA ASP A 99 5.79 -17.94 -18.32
C ASP A 99 7.21 -17.44 -18.05
N THR A 100 8.18 -18.35 -18.09
CA THR A 100 9.60 -18.04 -17.86
C THR A 100 10.25 -17.34 -19.06
N ALA A 101 9.62 -17.35 -20.25
CA ALA A 101 10.15 -16.65 -21.42
C ALA A 101 10.20 -15.14 -21.19
N ARG A 102 9.18 -14.59 -20.51
CA ARG A 102 9.14 -13.17 -20.11
C ARG A 102 10.29 -12.74 -19.21
N VAL A 103 10.79 -13.65 -18.38
CA VAL A 103 11.95 -13.37 -17.51
C VAL A 103 13.24 -13.39 -18.31
N ALA A 104 13.35 -14.30 -19.28
CA ALA A 104 14.53 -14.39 -20.15
C ALA A 104 14.61 -13.21 -21.14
N GLU A 105 13.48 -12.67 -21.58
CA GLU A 105 13.38 -11.51 -22.48
C GLU A 105 13.44 -10.16 -21.74
N ALA A 106 13.33 -10.17 -20.41
CA ALA A 106 13.37 -8.95 -19.63
C ALA A 106 14.75 -8.26 -19.69
N SER A 107 14.74 -6.95 -19.87
CA SER A 107 15.97 -6.15 -19.79
C SER A 107 16.48 -6.09 -18.35
N TRP A 108 17.81 -6.15 -18.18
CA TRP A 108 18.47 -6.03 -16.87
C TRP A 108 18.20 -4.68 -16.19
N ILE A 109 17.96 -3.62 -16.98
CA ILE A 109 17.56 -2.30 -16.51
C ILE A 109 16.16 -2.02 -17.05
N GLY A 110 15.18 -2.00 -16.15
CA GLY A 110 13.82 -1.58 -16.47
C GLY A 110 13.70 -0.07 -16.42
N LEU A 111 14.03 0.62 -17.52
CA LEU A 111 13.65 2.02 -17.66
C LEU A 111 12.14 2.10 -17.88
N PRO A 112 11.41 3.04 -17.25
CA PRO A 112 9.99 3.24 -17.53
C PRO A 112 9.83 3.64 -18.99
N HIS A 113 9.43 2.68 -19.83
CA HIS A 113 9.31 2.87 -21.27
C HIS A 113 8.18 3.87 -21.57
N GLY A 114 8.52 5.12 -21.92
CA GLY A 114 7.68 6.04 -22.70
C GLY A 114 6.28 6.39 -22.15
N ALA A 115 5.99 6.13 -20.88
CA ALA A 115 4.61 6.14 -20.37
C ALA A 115 4.15 7.48 -19.81
N TRP A 116 4.75 8.62 -20.16
CA TRP A 116 4.19 9.93 -19.81
C TRP A 116 3.12 10.29 -20.85
N PRO A 117 1.81 10.16 -20.55
CA PRO A 117 0.75 10.37 -21.52
C PRO A 117 0.51 11.86 -21.82
N GLY A 118 1.30 12.77 -21.22
CA GLY A 118 1.07 14.20 -21.25
C GLY A 118 0.04 14.64 -20.21
N LEU A 119 -0.17 15.95 -20.10
CA LEU A 119 -1.25 16.52 -19.30
C LEU A 119 -2.48 16.67 -20.18
N ASP A 120 -3.48 15.82 -19.96
CA ASP A 120 -4.81 16.04 -20.54
C ASP A 120 -5.55 17.09 -19.72
N LEU A 121 -5.62 18.32 -20.24
CA LEU A 121 -6.37 19.44 -19.65
C LEU A 121 -7.81 19.52 -20.20
N ASN A 122 -8.31 18.45 -20.80
CA ASN A 122 -9.66 18.40 -21.30
C ASN A 122 -10.66 18.11 -20.16
N PHE A 123 -11.35 19.15 -19.70
CA PHE A 123 -12.40 19.08 -18.69
C PHE A 123 -13.74 18.57 -19.27
N GLY A 124 -13.67 17.50 -20.05
CA GLY A 124 -14.82 16.87 -20.70
C GLY A 124 -15.65 15.97 -19.76
N PRO A 125 -16.68 15.29 -20.28
CA PRO A 125 -17.57 14.45 -19.48
C PRO A 125 -16.87 13.36 -18.67
N VAL A 126 -15.79 12.78 -19.21
CA VAL A 126 -14.97 11.75 -18.55
C VAL A 126 -14.25 12.30 -17.31
N PHE A 127 -13.74 13.53 -17.38
CA PHE A 127 -13.13 14.18 -16.22
C PHE A 127 -14.14 14.37 -15.09
N TRP A 128 -15.34 14.88 -15.41
CA TRP A 128 -16.38 15.14 -14.42
C TRP A 128 -16.98 13.87 -13.81
N THR A 129 -17.03 12.75 -14.55
CA THR A 129 -17.49 11.47 -14.00
C THR A 129 -16.44 10.79 -13.13
N LEU A 130 -15.15 10.93 -13.42
CA LEU A 130 -14.07 10.33 -12.64
C LEU A 130 -13.68 11.17 -11.41
N LEU A 131 -13.87 12.48 -11.45
CA LEU A 131 -13.47 13.40 -10.38
C LEU A 131 -14.00 13.00 -9.00
N PRO A 132 -15.30 12.66 -8.80
CA PRO A 132 -15.80 12.21 -7.50
C PRO A 132 -15.05 10.98 -6.99
N GLY A 133 -14.79 10.00 -7.85
CA GLY A 133 -14.05 8.79 -7.48
C GLY A 133 -12.63 9.10 -6.99
N PHE A 134 -11.90 9.93 -7.73
CA PHE A 134 -10.55 10.36 -7.32
C PHE A 134 -10.57 11.19 -6.03
N VAL A 135 -11.57 12.04 -5.83
CA VAL A 135 -11.76 12.80 -4.59
C VAL A 135 -12.00 11.85 -3.42
N PHE A 136 -12.85 10.83 -3.57
CA PHE A 136 -13.09 9.83 -2.52
C PHE A 136 -11.85 9.00 -2.20
N VAL A 137 -11.13 8.51 -3.21
CA VAL A 137 -9.87 7.75 -3.00
C VAL A 137 -8.84 8.61 -2.28
N THR A 138 -8.68 9.87 -2.72
CA THR A 138 -7.78 10.83 -2.08
C THR A 138 -8.18 11.11 -0.63
N LEU A 139 -9.49 11.27 -0.37
CA LEU A 139 -10.02 11.46 0.97
C LEU A 139 -9.65 10.26 1.84
N ILE A 140 -9.93 9.04 1.38
CA ILE A 140 -9.61 7.79 2.08
C ILE A 140 -8.11 7.70 2.40
N GLY A 141 -7.22 7.95 1.44
CA GLY A 141 -5.77 7.95 1.66
C GLY A 141 -5.31 9.02 2.65
N ALA A 142 -5.97 10.19 2.68
CA ALA A 142 -5.71 11.20 3.70
C ALA A 142 -6.16 10.74 5.09
N ILE A 143 -7.30 10.05 5.24
CA ILE A 143 -7.73 9.46 6.52
C ILE A 143 -6.73 8.42 7.01
N GLU A 144 -6.26 7.56 6.11
CA GLU A 144 -5.23 6.55 6.39
C GLU A 144 -3.93 7.22 6.86
N THR A 145 -3.43 8.22 6.13
CA THR A 145 -2.22 8.97 6.48
C THR A 145 -2.34 9.68 7.83
N VAL A 146 -3.53 10.19 8.19
CA VAL A 146 -3.77 10.76 9.52
C VAL A 146 -3.69 9.69 10.61
N GLY A 147 -4.30 8.53 10.37
CA GLY A 147 -4.26 7.39 11.29
C GLY A 147 -2.83 6.89 11.52
N ASP A 148 -2.10 6.65 10.44
CA ASP A 148 -0.72 6.18 10.45
C ASP A 148 0.21 7.22 11.08
N GLY A 149 0.04 8.50 10.74
CA GLY A 149 0.80 9.61 11.33
C GLY A 149 0.60 9.73 12.84
N ALA A 150 -0.60 9.47 13.35
CA ALA A 150 -0.86 9.44 14.79
C ALA A 150 -0.32 8.16 15.44
N ALA A 151 -0.40 7.01 14.77
CA ALA A 151 0.08 5.73 15.28
C ALA A 151 1.61 5.67 15.36
N ILE A 152 2.32 6.08 14.30
CA ILE A 152 3.78 6.09 14.27
C ILE A 152 4.37 6.97 15.36
N GLN A 153 3.71 8.09 15.65
CA GLN A 153 4.06 9.00 16.73
C GLN A 153 3.98 8.31 18.10
N ARG A 154 2.90 7.59 18.38
CA ARG A 154 2.73 6.84 19.64
C ARG A 154 3.78 5.75 19.82
N VAL A 155 4.16 5.08 18.73
CA VAL A 155 5.13 3.99 18.74
C VAL A 155 6.58 4.51 18.80
N SER A 156 6.87 5.65 18.16
CA SER A 156 8.23 6.20 18.07
C SER A 156 8.71 6.85 19.37
N TRP A 157 7.81 7.31 20.23
CA TRP A 157 8.19 7.93 21.50
C TRP A 157 8.24 6.91 22.65
N ARG A 158 9.40 6.83 23.32
CA ARG A 158 9.59 6.04 24.55
C ARG A 158 8.69 6.47 25.72
N ARG A 159 8.15 7.69 25.69
CA ARG A 159 7.22 8.22 26.70
C ARG A 159 5.94 8.67 26.01
N PRO A 160 4.74 8.33 26.55
CA PRO A 160 3.48 8.79 25.98
C PRO A 160 3.45 10.32 25.88
N ARG A 161 3.16 10.82 24.68
CA ARG A 161 2.97 12.25 24.39
C ARG A 161 1.67 12.43 23.63
N ALA A 162 1.08 13.61 23.75
CA ALA A 162 -0.01 14.00 22.87
C ALA A 162 0.48 13.98 21.42
N VAL A 163 -0.39 13.54 20.51
CA VAL A 163 -0.10 13.51 19.07
C VAL A 163 0.15 14.94 18.60
N ASP A 164 1.30 15.18 17.98
CA ASP A 164 1.60 16.43 17.31
C ASP A 164 0.89 16.46 15.96
N PHE A 165 -0.25 17.13 15.95
CA PHE A 165 -1.06 17.30 14.75
C PHE A 165 -0.38 18.17 13.68
N ARG A 166 0.62 19.00 14.01
CA ARG A 166 1.38 19.73 12.98
C ARG A 166 2.22 18.76 12.15
N ALA A 167 2.85 17.79 12.81
CA ALA A 167 3.57 16.74 12.11
C ALA A 167 2.63 15.84 11.28
N VAL A 168 1.42 15.55 11.77
CA VAL A 168 0.40 14.83 10.99
C VAL A 168 -0.06 15.63 9.76
N GLN A 169 -0.29 16.95 9.90
CA GLN A 169 -0.59 17.82 8.76
C GLN A 169 0.55 17.82 7.73
N GLY A 170 1.80 17.85 8.20
CA GLY A 170 2.98 17.70 7.35
C GLY A 170 3.00 16.37 6.59
N ALA A 171 2.62 15.27 7.23
CA ALA A 171 2.53 13.97 6.58
C ALA A 171 1.45 13.93 5.48
N VAL A 172 0.26 14.47 5.74
CA VAL A 172 -0.81 14.59 4.72
C VAL A 172 -0.39 15.50 3.56
N ALA A 173 0.35 16.58 3.84
CA ALA A 173 0.88 17.46 2.80
C ALA A 173 1.96 16.75 1.95
N ALA A 174 2.85 15.97 2.58
CA ALA A 174 3.86 15.19 1.89
C ALA A 174 3.25 14.09 1.01
N ASP A 175 2.20 13.41 1.49
CA ASP A 175 1.38 12.48 0.70
C ASP A 175 0.70 13.20 -0.48
N GLY A 176 0.22 14.43 -0.24
CA GLY A 176 -0.27 15.36 -1.25
C GLY A 176 0.75 15.65 -2.37
N VAL A 177 1.99 15.95 -2.01
CA VAL A 177 3.11 16.16 -2.95
C VAL A 177 3.41 14.86 -3.70
N GLY A 178 3.52 13.75 -2.98
CA GLY A 178 3.79 12.43 -3.56
C GLY A 178 2.77 12.07 -4.64
N ASN A 179 1.49 12.23 -4.33
CA ASN A 179 0.40 11.98 -5.27
C ASN A 179 0.40 12.92 -6.47
N LEU A 180 0.82 14.19 -6.29
CA LEU A 180 0.97 15.12 -7.41
C LEU A 180 2.13 14.69 -8.31
N LEU A 181 3.27 14.32 -7.72
CA LEU A 181 4.44 13.82 -8.46
C LEU A 181 4.14 12.49 -9.16
N SER A 182 3.39 11.58 -8.54
CA SER A 182 2.92 10.36 -9.19
C SER A 182 2.07 10.67 -10.42
N GLY A 183 1.11 11.60 -10.27
CA GLY A 183 0.33 12.11 -11.40
C GLY A 183 1.19 12.77 -12.48
N LEU A 184 2.32 13.41 -12.10
CA LEU A 184 3.32 14.02 -12.99
C LEU A 184 4.35 13.05 -13.59
N LEU A 185 4.38 11.81 -13.13
CA LEU A 185 5.23 10.73 -13.66
C LEU A 185 4.41 9.59 -14.26
N ALA A 186 3.09 9.77 -14.37
CA ALA A 186 2.11 8.83 -14.92
C ALA A 186 2.05 7.52 -14.15
N THR A 187 2.29 7.60 -12.85
CA THR A 187 2.16 6.49 -11.93
C THR A 187 0.86 6.62 -11.14
N VAL A 188 0.44 5.49 -10.56
CA VAL A 188 -0.75 5.41 -9.73
C VAL A 188 -0.53 6.24 -8.45
N PRO A 189 -1.59 6.88 -7.90
CA PRO A 189 -1.53 7.54 -6.60
C PRO A 189 -0.86 6.68 -5.52
N ASN A 190 0.01 7.29 -4.72
CA ASN A 190 0.64 6.67 -3.56
C ASN A 190 -0.13 6.98 -2.26
N THR A 191 0.09 6.15 -1.25
CA THR A 191 -0.45 6.33 0.10
C THR A 191 0.58 5.89 1.13
N THR A 192 0.35 6.23 2.39
CA THR A 192 1.20 5.80 3.51
C THR A 192 1.09 4.30 3.73
N TYR A 193 2.22 3.63 3.94
CA TYR A 193 2.25 2.21 4.27
C TYR A 193 2.09 2.00 5.78
N SER A 194 0.90 1.57 6.21
CA SER A 194 0.59 1.23 7.61
C SER A 194 1.51 0.14 8.19
N THR A 195 2.09 -0.73 7.35
CA THR A 195 3.09 -1.73 7.75
C THR A 195 4.36 -1.11 8.36
N SER A 196 4.71 0.13 7.98
CA SER A 196 5.87 0.84 8.55
C SER A 196 5.72 1.09 10.06
N VAL A 197 4.49 1.29 10.54
CA VAL A 197 4.17 1.43 11.97
C VAL A 197 4.46 0.12 12.70
N SER A 198 4.01 -1.01 12.16
CA SER A 198 4.24 -2.34 12.75
C SER A 198 5.73 -2.71 12.77
N VAL A 199 6.48 -2.37 11.72
CA VAL A 199 7.94 -2.58 11.68
C VAL A 199 8.63 -1.75 12.76
N THR A 200 8.23 -0.49 12.93
CA THR A 200 8.80 0.40 13.95
C THR A 200 8.49 -0.10 15.35
N GLU A 201 7.29 -0.64 15.58
CA GLU A 201 6.87 -1.22 16.87
C GLU A 201 7.69 -2.46 17.22
N LEU A 202 7.93 -3.34 16.25
CA LEU A 202 8.67 -4.58 16.46
C LEU A 202 10.18 -4.37 16.59
N THR A 203 10.74 -3.39 15.87
CA THR A 203 12.19 -3.12 15.88
C THR A 203 12.60 -2.09 16.92
N GLY A 204 11.68 -1.23 17.36
CA GLY A 204 11.98 -0.08 18.23
C GLY A 204 12.79 1.02 17.53
N VAL A 205 12.92 0.99 16.19
CA VAL A 205 13.74 1.93 15.42
C VAL A 205 12.86 2.90 14.64
N GLY A 206 12.62 4.09 15.21
CA GLY A 206 11.92 5.21 14.56
C GLY A 206 12.85 6.23 13.88
N ALA A 207 14.02 5.80 13.40
CA ALA A 207 15.06 6.69 12.88
C ALA A 207 14.77 7.14 11.43
N ARG A 208 14.82 8.45 11.17
CA ARG A 208 14.63 9.03 9.82
C ARG A 208 15.57 8.48 8.76
N SER A 209 16.79 8.08 9.16
CA SER A 209 17.79 7.53 8.26
C SER A 209 17.36 6.20 7.63
N VAL A 210 16.58 5.39 8.36
CA VAL A 210 16.02 4.14 7.84
C VAL A 210 15.02 4.43 6.73
N GLY A 211 14.15 5.43 6.94
CA GLY A 211 13.19 5.87 5.90
C GLY A 211 13.88 6.42 4.65
N ILE A 212 14.94 7.22 4.81
CA ILE A 212 15.71 7.75 3.67
C ILE A 212 16.41 6.62 2.91
N ALA A 213 17.05 5.67 3.62
CA ALA A 213 17.70 4.54 2.98
C ALA A 213 16.70 3.66 2.22
N ALA A 214 15.52 3.41 2.80
CA ALA A 214 14.47 2.64 2.15
C ALA A 214 13.87 3.34 0.92
N GLY A 215 13.79 4.67 0.91
CA GLY A 215 13.31 5.43 -0.25
C GLY A 215 14.33 5.59 -1.38
N LEU A 216 15.62 5.35 -1.11
CA LEU A 216 16.69 5.36 -2.12
C LEU A 216 16.88 4.00 -2.80
N MET A 217 16.39 2.92 -2.18
CA MET A 217 16.43 1.55 -2.70
C MET A 217 15.23 1.27 -3.59
#